data_AF-A0A497SQ38-F1
#
_entry.id   AF-A0A497SQ38-F1
#
_cell.length_a   1.000
_cell.length_b   1.000
_cell.length_c   1.000
_cell.angle_alpha   90.00
_cell.angle_beta   90.00
_cell.angle_gamma   90.00
#
_symmetry.space_group_name_H-M   'P 1'
#
loop_
_entity.id
_entity.type
_entity.pdbx_description
1 polymer ?
#
loop_
_entity_poly.entity_id
_entity_poly.type
_entity_poly.pdbx_seq_one_letter_code
_entity_poly.pdbx_strand_id
1 'polypeptide(L)'
;MEERMGKVSFLSPFKAIKYLFQKPRTFLFPFQKRDASKRYRGLHLNDWEKCTGCGNCADICPNQAITMVKIPEIKPEPGEKNERPQIDYGRCCFCGLCVDICPPGSLRLSRDYLHIDHATDSFVYLAKDEKTDRQHFFSENEYSIFKASLSHRKEKFEGFVSDLNYTLFEPERVPMKEVPPEERKLSFIEQVLGYSREEAKKEAERCLECKLCEDACPAHLKISDYIKAIYEGKEEESLRKIFEDNPIPSICGRICMAHCEKVCSAGIRGEPLAIRWLKRYTADSIKDYKKVLEQKPEAATGKKVAVIGAGPSGLSVAYFLRLKGHSITVFDSLGGGGGMMRIGPPLYRLPIEAIDKDVNYISSLGVEFRFNTTVGKDVMFEEILKEYDAVYLGIGTTISRSTKIKNSEKCIPALLFLRENKIGKGFKVGKEIIVIGGGNVAMDVAREALRCQNMQYPGEKVVTKTVSLEDWDIMPASEEEIEDAKAEGI
;
A
#
# COMPACT_ATOMS: atom_id res chain seq x y z
N MET A 1 -33.23 52.34 31.41
CA MET A 1 -31.92 51.70 31.74
C MET A 1 -31.35 52.34 33.01
N GLU A 2 -32.18 52.52 34.04
CA GLU A 2 -31.86 53.37 35.22
C GLU A 2 -31.85 52.61 36.56
N GLU A 3 -31.97 51.28 36.57
CA GLU A 3 -32.15 50.50 37.81
C GLU A 3 -30.98 49.57 38.18
N ARG A 4 -29.74 49.90 37.80
CA ARG A 4 -28.55 49.19 38.32
C ARG A 4 -27.39 50.13 38.62
N MET A 5 -27.59 51.08 39.53
CA MET A 5 -26.49 51.71 40.26
C MET A 5 -26.66 51.44 41.75
N GLY A 6 -26.22 50.25 42.17
CA GLY A 6 -26.09 49.92 43.58
C GLY A 6 -25.19 50.96 44.26
N LYS A 7 -25.60 51.44 45.45
CA LYS A 7 -24.87 52.43 46.25
C LYS A 7 -23.37 52.10 46.27
N VAL A 8 -22.56 52.98 45.68
CA VAL A 8 -21.10 52.86 45.72
C VAL A 8 -20.69 52.93 47.18
N SER A 9 -20.22 51.81 47.73
CA SER A 9 -19.70 51.75 49.10
C SER A 9 -18.64 52.84 49.27
N PHE A 10 -18.68 53.59 50.37
CA PHE A 10 -17.65 54.59 50.71
C PHE A 10 -16.23 53.98 50.74
N LEU A 11 -16.14 52.65 50.93
CA LEU A 11 -14.90 51.88 50.91
C LEU A 11 -14.51 51.34 49.52
N SER A 12 -15.28 51.62 48.46
CA SER A 12 -14.95 51.18 47.10
C SER A 12 -13.61 51.70 46.58
N PRO A 13 -13.13 52.90 46.93
CA PRO A 13 -11.77 53.35 46.56
C PRO A 13 -10.68 52.48 47.21
N PHE A 14 -10.93 51.96 48.42
CA PHE A 14 -9.99 51.12 49.16
C PHE A 14 -9.97 49.65 48.67
N LYS A 15 -10.93 49.21 47.85
CA LYS A 15 -10.87 47.91 47.16
C LYS A 15 -9.67 47.78 46.23
N ALA A 16 -9.08 48.90 45.77
CA ALA A 16 -7.86 48.90 44.97
C ALA A 16 -6.62 48.50 45.80
N ILE A 17 -6.61 48.75 47.12
CA ILE A 17 -5.47 48.47 48.01
C ILE A 17 -5.17 46.96 48.07
N LYS A 18 -6.18 46.09 47.97
CA LYS A 18 -5.97 44.63 47.94
C LYS A 18 -5.21 44.16 46.69
N TYR A 19 -5.14 44.99 45.65
CA TYR A 19 -4.39 44.72 44.43
C TYR A 19 -3.00 45.37 44.42
N LEU A 20 -2.67 46.25 45.38
CA LEU A 20 -1.40 46.97 45.45
C LEU A 20 -0.19 46.02 45.56
N PHE A 21 -0.38 44.87 46.21
CA PHE A 21 0.63 43.83 46.38
C PHE A 21 0.39 42.59 45.49
N GLN A 22 -0.67 42.59 44.67
CA GLN A 22 -0.88 41.52 43.70
C GLN A 22 -0.08 41.83 42.44
N LYS A 23 0.69 40.85 41.95
CA LYS A 23 1.32 40.98 40.64
C LYS A 23 0.25 41.26 39.58
N PRO A 24 0.43 42.27 38.72
CA PRO A 24 -0.51 42.54 37.64
C PRO A 24 -0.63 41.29 36.76
N ARG A 25 -1.86 40.95 36.37
CA ARG A 25 -2.11 39.87 35.40
C ARG A 25 -1.76 40.26 33.97
N THR A 26 -1.47 41.55 33.74
CA THR A 26 -1.07 42.13 32.47
C THR A 26 0.45 42.11 32.33
N PHE A 27 0.92 41.80 31.12
CA PHE A 27 2.34 41.79 30.78
C PHE A 27 2.69 43.10 30.06
N LEU A 28 3.91 43.59 30.26
CA LEU A 28 4.44 44.74 29.51
C LEU A 28 4.80 44.32 28.08
N PHE A 29 3.82 44.20 27.19
CA PHE A 29 4.06 43.93 25.78
C PHE A 29 4.66 45.18 25.11
N PRO A 30 5.73 45.08 24.28
CA PRO A 30 6.33 43.86 23.74
C PRO A 30 7.53 43.28 24.52
N PHE A 31 7.90 43.87 25.66
CA PHE A 31 9.09 43.51 26.45
C PHE A 31 8.94 42.22 27.27
N GLN A 32 7.73 41.91 27.72
CA GLN A 32 7.38 40.68 28.42
C GLN A 32 6.38 39.88 27.57
N LYS A 33 6.71 38.60 27.36
CA LYS A 33 5.88 37.67 26.58
C LYS A 33 5.13 36.74 27.50
N ARG A 34 3.93 36.37 27.10
CA ARG A 34 3.20 35.28 27.74
C ARG A 34 3.73 33.97 27.19
N ASP A 35 4.12 33.06 28.07
CA ASP A 35 4.41 31.69 27.68
C ASP A 35 3.14 31.01 27.18
N ALA A 36 3.18 30.62 25.91
CA ALA A 36 2.11 29.83 25.30
C ALA A 36 2.07 28.43 25.94
N SER A 37 0.89 27.83 26.00
CA SER A 37 0.73 26.44 26.46
C SER A 37 1.59 25.47 25.65
N LYS A 38 1.98 24.34 26.24
CA LYS A 38 2.68 23.26 25.51
C LYS A 38 1.86 22.72 24.34
N ARG A 39 0.54 22.83 24.36
CA ARG A 39 -0.36 22.42 23.27
C ARG A 39 -0.91 23.61 22.47
N TYR A 40 -0.21 24.74 22.49
CA TYR A 40 -0.65 25.93 21.76
C TYR A 40 -0.65 25.67 20.24
N ARG A 41 -1.68 26.19 19.58
CA ARG A 41 -1.88 26.07 18.14
C ARG A 41 -1.40 27.34 17.45
N GLY A 42 -0.08 27.49 17.40
CA GLY A 42 0.57 28.63 16.79
C GLY A 42 0.79 28.45 15.30
N LEU A 43 1.87 29.05 14.80
CA LEU A 43 2.23 29.00 13.39
C LEU A 43 2.72 27.58 12.99
N HIS A 44 2.37 27.15 11.77
CA HIS A 44 2.70 25.83 11.24
C HIS A 44 4.22 25.63 11.07
N LEU A 45 4.64 24.39 11.29
CA LEU A 45 5.97 23.83 11.05
C LEU A 45 5.78 22.58 10.19
N ASN A 46 6.62 22.40 9.16
CA ASN A 46 6.58 21.19 8.35
C ASN A 46 7.97 20.57 8.23
N ASP A 47 8.09 19.32 8.67
CA ASP A 47 9.29 18.49 8.48
C ASP A 47 9.27 17.94 7.04
N TRP A 48 10.10 18.50 6.16
CA TRP A 48 10.10 18.15 4.74
C TRP A 48 10.64 16.75 4.47
N GLU A 49 11.49 16.20 5.35
CA GLU A 49 12.01 14.84 5.24
C GLU A 49 10.93 13.79 5.52
N LYS A 50 9.90 14.15 6.30
CA LYS A 50 8.78 13.25 6.63
C LYS A 50 7.54 13.48 5.76
N CYS A 51 7.44 14.61 5.07
CA CYS A 51 6.23 14.98 4.35
C CYS A 51 6.12 14.23 3.02
N THR A 52 5.12 13.38 2.88
CA THR A 52 4.85 12.63 1.64
C THR A 52 4.22 13.45 0.52
N GLY A 53 3.81 14.69 0.79
CA GLY A 53 3.02 15.48 -0.15
C GLY A 53 1.61 14.93 -0.41
N CYS A 54 1.06 14.11 0.50
CA CYS A 54 -0.23 13.43 0.29
C CYS A 54 -1.47 14.34 0.16
N GLY A 55 -1.38 15.62 0.52
CA GLY A 55 -2.48 16.59 0.35
C GLY A 55 -3.56 16.59 1.44
N ASN A 56 -3.64 15.57 2.30
CA ASN A 56 -4.67 15.47 3.35
C ASN A 56 -4.84 16.71 4.23
N CYS A 57 -3.75 17.44 4.51
CA CYS A 57 -3.81 18.68 5.27
C CYS A 57 -4.58 19.80 4.55
N ALA A 58 -4.54 19.84 3.22
CA ALA A 58 -5.31 20.75 2.38
C ALA A 58 -6.77 20.31 2.28
N ASP A 59 -7.00 19.01 2.04
CA ASP A 59 -8.35 18.46 1.86
C ASP A 59 -9.22 18.61 3.11
N ILE A 60 -8.64 18.41 4.30
CA ILE A 60 -9.37 18.57 5.57
C ILE A 60 -9.61 20.05 5.95
N CYS A 61 -8.96 21.01 5.28
CA CYS A 61 -8.96 22.40 5.70
C CYS A 61 -10.32 23.08 5.40
N PRO A 62 -11.16 23.36 6.43
CA PRO A 62 -12.50 23.89 6.18
C PRO A 62 -12.48 25.30 5.57
N ASN A 63 -11.41 26.05 5.81
CA ASN A 63 -11.25 27.42 5.31
C ASN A 63 -10.48 27.50 3.99
N GLN A 64 -10.09 26.35 3.42
CA GLN A 64 -9.23 26.29 2.22
C GLN A 64 -8.01 27.20 2.34
N ALA A 65 -7.39 27.17 3.53
CA ALA A 65 -6.24 27.99 3.88
C ALA A 65 -4.92 27.33 3.45
N ILE A 66 -4.94 26.07 3.04
CA ILE A 66 -3.74 25.32 2.67
C ILE A 66 -3.81 24.98 1.19
N THR A 67 -2.76 25.33 0.46
CA THR A 67 -2.55 24.95 -0.94
C THR A 67 -1.30 24.08 -1.02
N MET A 68 -1.39 22.93 -1.69
CA MET A 68 -0.22 22.10 -1.97
C MET A 68 0.54 22.71 -3.14
N VAL A 69 1.78 23.13 -2.91
CA VAL A 69 2.63 23.75 -3.94
C VAL A 69 3.79 22.85 -4.30
N LYS A 70 4.12 22.78 -5.59
CA LYS A 70 5.25 22.00 -6.09
C LYS A 70 6.57 22.68 -5.73
N ILE A 71 7.50 21.88 -5.25
CA ILE A 71 8.86 22.28 -4.87
C ILE A 71 9.82 21.67 -5.90
N PRO A 72 10.36 22.47 -6.84
CA PRO A 72 11.22 21.98 -7.92
C PRO A 72 12.48 21.24 -7.43
N GLU A 73 12.96 21.58 -6.24
CA GLU A 73 14.17 21.00 -5.64
C GLU A 73 13.95 19.57 -5.13
N ILE A 74 12.70 19.17 -4.88
CA ILE A 74 12.34 17.83 -4.41
C ILE A 74 12.05 16.95 -5.61
N LYS A 75 12.79 15.85 -5.74
CA LYS A 75 12.54 14.83 -6.75
C LYS A 75 11.44 13.90 -6.25
N PRO A 76 10.37 13.66 -7.02
CA PRO A 76 9.34 12.71 -6.63
C PRO A 76 9.87 11.27 -6.68
N GLU A 77 9.47 10.47 -5.70
CA GLU A 77 9.79 9.04 -5.59
C GLU A 77 8.50 8.24 -5.35
N PRO A 78 8.47 6.93 -5.60
CA PRO A 78 7.30 6.11 -5.28
C PRO A 78 6.92 6.27 -3.80
N GLY A 79 5.76 6.85 -3.52
CA GLY A 79 5.32 7.15 -2.15
C GLY A 79 5.52 8.59 -1.68
N GLU A 80 6.20 9.42 -2.45
CA GLU A 80 6.47 10.81 -2.10
C GLU A 80 6.28 11.75 -3.30
N LYS A 81 5.38 12.72 -3.13
CA LYS A 81 5.17 13.82 -4.08
C LYS A 81 6.09 14.98 -3.74
N ASN A 82 6.49 15.73 -4.75
CA ASN A 82 7.26 16.97 -4.61
C ASN A 82 6.39 18.17 -4.21
N GLU A 83 5.33 17.95 -3.43
CA GLU A 83 4.39 18.98 -3.01
C GLU A 83 4.49 19.23 -1.50
N ARG A 84 4.43 20.49 -1.08
CA ARG A 84 4.47 20.91 0.33
C ARG A 84 3.36 21.93 0.64
N PRO A 85 2.85 21.97 1.88
CA PRO A 85 1.75 22.85 2.24
C PRO A 85 2.20 24.31 2.34
N GLN A 86 1.58 25.17 1.54
CA GLN A 86 1.61 26.62 1.69
C GLN A 86 0.33 27.06 2.42
N ILE A 87 0.47 27.85 3.48
CA ILE A 87 -0.62 28.26 4.36
C ILE A 87 -0.89 29.76 4.20
N ASP A 88 -2.14 30.10 3.91
CA ASP A 88 -2.71 31.45 3.99
C ASP A 88 -3.23 31.70 5.41
N TYR A 89 -2.47 32.48 6.18
CA TYR A 89 -2.82 32.86 7.55
C TYR A 89 -3.92 33.92 7.64
N GLY A 90 -4.27 34.59 6.53
CA GLY A 90 -5.47 35.42 6.46
C GLY A 90 -6.77 34.60 6.49
N ARG A 91 -6.70 33.32 6.08
CA ARG A 91 -7.83 32.37 6.10
C ARG A 91 -7.77 31.38 7.27
N CYS A 92 -6.58 31.04 7.74
CA CYS A 92 -6.40 30.02 8.78
C CYS A 92 -7.11 30.40 10.09
N CYS A 93 -7.94 29.50 10.63
CA CYS A 93 -8.59 29.65 11.94
C CYS A 93 -7.89 28.89 13.08
N PHE A 94 -6.71 28.31 12.84
CA PHE A 94 -5.91 27.57 13.83
C PHE A 94 -6.65 26.41 14.52
N CYS A 95 -7.56 25.75 13.80
CA CYS A 95 -8.34 24.62 14.32
C CYS A 95 -7.52 23.34 14.57
N GLY A 96 -6.36 23.18 13.92
CA GLY A 96 -5.46 22.04 14.11
C GLY A 96 -5.81 20.76 13.34
N LEU A 97 -6.93 20.73 12.60
CA LEU A 97 -7.37 19.53 11.85
C LEU A 97 -6.34 19.05 10.83
N CYS A 98 -5.64 19.98 10.18
CA CYS A 98 -4.56 19.70 9.22
C CYS A 98 -3.36 18.98 9.85
N VAL A 99 -3.11 19.21 11.14
CA VAL A 99 -2.10 18.52 11.93
C VAL A 99 -2.63 17.16 12.36
N ASP A 100 -3.86 17.10 12.88
CA ASP A 100 -4.47 15.86 13.37
C ASP A 100 -4.65 14.80 12.27
N ILE A 101 -4.99 15.20 11.04
CA ILE A 101 -5.09 14.27 9.91
C ILE A 101 -3.73 13.84 9.36
N CYS A 102 -2.63 14.55 9.68
CA CYS A 102 -1.33 14.38 9.01
C CYS A 102 -0.74 12.98 9.29
N PRO A 103 -0.77 12.03 8.33
CA PRO A 103 -0.37 10.66 8.61
C PRO A 103 1.11 10.50 9.00
N PRO A 104 2.08 11.15 8.34
CA PRO A 104 3.48 11.08 8.76
C PRO A 104 3.79 11.92 10.01
N GLY A 105 2.83 12.72 10.49
CA GLY A 105 3.07 13.69 11.57
C GLY A 105 4.08 14.78 11.20
N SER A 106 4.25 15.07 9.91
CA SER A 106 5.21 16.06 9.41
C SER A 106 4.75 17.50 9.64
N LEU A 107 3.44 17.76 9.59
CA LEU A 107 2.85 19.06 9.86
C LEU A 107 2.53 19.20 11.36
N ARG A 108 2.99 20.28 11.97
CA ARG A 108 2.90 20.56 13.41
C ARG A 108 2.60 22.04 13.62
N LEU A 109 2.17 22.43 14.82
CA LEU A 109 2.00 23.84 15.19
C LEU A 109 3.02 24.20 16.27
N SER A 110 3.65 25.35 16.10
CA SER A 110 4.56 25.92 17.09
C SER A 110 3.81 26.59 18.24
N ARG A 111 4.57 27.08 19.22
CA ARG A 111 4.11 27.98 20.27
C ARG A 111 4.23 29.46 19.86
N ASP A 112 4.74 29.74 18.66
CA ASP A 112 4.83 31.10 18.13
C ASP A 112 3.45 31.62 17.71
N TYR A 113 3.15 32.86 18.08
CA TYR A 113 1.89 33.56 17.79
C TYR A 113 2.09 34.99 17.29
N LEU A 114 3.33 35.38 17.01
CA LEU A 114 3.68 36.73 16.58
C LEU A 114 4.07 36.71 15.12
N HIS A 115 3.36 37.51 14.32
CA HIS A 115 3.75 37.87 12.96
C HIS A 115 3.57 39.38 12.84
N ILE A 116 4.67 40.10 12.65
CA ILE A 116 4.69 41.54 12.47
C ILE A 116 5.41 41.81 11.15
N ASP A 117 4.65 42.23 10.15
CA ASP A 117 5.17 42.57 8.82
C ASP A 117 4.34 43.71 8.21
N HIS A 118 4.95 44.48 7.34
CA HIS A 118 4.31 45.57 6.61
C HIS A 118 3.77 45.12 5.25
N ALA A 119 4.29 44.01 4.70
CA ALA A 119 3.86 43.47 3.42
C ALA A 119 2.59 42.63 3.61
N THR A 120 1.58 42.80 2.75
CA THR A 120 0.29 42.09 2.91
C THR A 120 0.34 40.64 2.40
N ASP A 121 1.27 40.36 1.48
CA ASP A 121 1.56 39.03 0.96
C ASP A 121 2.36 38.16 1.94
N SER A 122 2.88 38.75 3.03
CA SER A 122 3.60 38.04 4.09
C SER A 122 2.75 37.01 4.84
N PHE A 123 1.42 37.04 4.68
CA PHE A 123 0.49 36.12 5.32
C PHE A 123 0.38 34.76 4.62
N VAL A 124 0.98 34.61 3.44
CA VAL A 124 1.06 33.34 2.72
C VAL A 124 2.46 32.76 2.89
N TYR A 125 2.55 31.61 3.54
CA TYR A 125 3.85 31.04 3.92
C TYR A 125 3.95 29.56 3.59
N LEU A 126 5.05 29.20 2.95
CA LEU A 126 5.44 27.82 2.73
C LEU A 126 5.97 27.24 4.05
N ALA A 127 5.23 26.32 4.67
CA ALA A 127 5.64 25.77 5.96
C ALA A 127 6.98 25.04 5.84
N LYS A 128 7.90 25.41 6.73
CA LYS A 128 9.20 24.79 6.94
C LYS A 128 9.46 24.69 8.44
N ASP A 129 10.32 23.76 8.82
CA ASP A 129 10.85 23.66 10.16
C ASP A 129 12.35 24.01 10.20
N GLU A 130 12.91 24.01 11.41
CA GLU A 130 14.32 24.31 11.68
C GLU A 130 15.30 23.37 10.98
N LYS A 131 14.88 22.16 10.59
CA LYS A 131 15.74 21.24 9.82
C LYS A 131 15.87 21.73 8.38
N THR A 132 14.76 22.16 7.81
CA THR A 132 14.61 22.59 6.42
C THR A 132 15.14 24.01 6.21
N ASP A 133 14.97 24.90 7.19
CA ASP A 133 15.31 26.32 7.09
C ASP A 133 16.07 26.83 8.32
N ARG A 134 17.33 26.43 8.46
CA ARG A 134 18.16 26.84 9.61
C ARG A 134 18.40 28.34 9.70
N GLN A 135 18.32 29.07 8.59
CA GLN A 135 18.69 30.49 8.54
C GLN A 135 17.65 31.38 9.23
N HIS A 136 16.41 30.93 9.28
CA HIS A 136 15.30 31.71 9.84
C HIS A 136 14.79 31.17 11.19
N PHE A 137 15.47 30.19 11.79
CA PHE A 137 15.18 29.72 13.14
C PHE A 137 16.29 30.19 14.08
N PHE A 138 15.90 30.82 15.19
CA PHE A 138 16.82 31.49 16.11
C PHE A 138 16.74 30.89 17.50
N SER A 139 17.89 30.86 18.19
CA SER A 139 17.95 30.53 19.60
C SER A 139 17.17 31.54 20.45
N GLU A 140 16.83 31.16 21.69
CA GLU A 140 16.04 32.02 22.58
C GLU A 140 16.69 33.40 22.82
N ASN A 141 18.03 33.46 22.83
CA ASN A 141 18.79 34.69 23.06
C ASN A 141 18.88 35.58 21.81
N GLU A 142 18.76 35.00 20.60
CA GLU A 142 18.87 35.73 19.33
C GLU A 142 17.49 36.19 18.80
N TYR A 143 16.43 35.55 19.28
CA TYR A 143 15.07 35.84 18.87
C TYR A 143 14.51 37.12 19.51
N SER A 144 14.21 38.12 18.69
CA SER A 144 13.59 39.39 19.11
C SER A 144 12.22 39.58 18.47
N ILE A 145 11.32 40.32 19.14
CA ILE A 145 10.00 40.65 18.58
C ILE A 145 10.08 41.45 17.28
N PHE A 146 11.11 42.29 17.13
CA PHE A 146 11.31 43.08 15.92
C PHE A 146 11.73 42.23 14.72
N LYS A 147 12.10 40.98 14.95
CA LYS A 147 12.37 39.99 13.90
C LYS A 147 11.19 39.01 13.74
N ALA A 148 10.16 39.07 14.59
CA ALA A 148 9.10 38.06 14.59
C ALA A 148 8.23 38.13 13.33
N SER A 149 8.39 37.15 12.45
CA SER A 149 7.62 37.00 11.21
C SER A 149 7.25 35.53 10.99
N LEU A 150 6.54 35.21 9.91
CA LEU A 150 6.21 33.80 9.61
C LEU A 150 7.46 32.97 9.33
N SER A 151 8.49 33.57 8.72
CA SER A 151 9.77 32.95 8.42
C SER A 151 10.71 32.92 9.63
N HIS A 152 10.75 33.99 10.44
CA HIS A 152 11.68 34.11 11.56
C HIS A 152 11.08 33.57 12.86
N ARG A 153 11.58 32.43 13.32
CA ARG A 153 10.93 31.59 14.34
C ARG A 153 11.90 31.19 15.45
N LYS A 154 11.34 30.76 16.58
CA LYS A 154 12.15 30.21 17.67
C LYS A 154 12.47 28.74 17.38
N GLU A 155 13.73 28.35 17.58
CA GLU A 155 14.12 26.94 17.59
C GLU A 155 13.43 26.18 18.73
N LYS A 156 13.10 24.90 18.48
CA LYS A 156 12.59 23.96 19.49
C LYS A 156 11.37 24.48 20.25
N PHE A 157 10.55 25.31 19.59
CA PHE A 157 9.39 25.96 20.19
C PHE A 157 8.08 25.29 19.74
N GLU A 158 8.03 23.97 19.88
CA GLU A 158 6.90 23.14 19.46
C GLU A 158 5.68 23.33 20.36
N GLY A 159 4.50 23.31 19.74
CA GLY A 159 3.20 23.40 20.40
C GLY A 159 2.39 22.13 20.14
N PHE A 160 1.33 22.28 19.36
CA PHE A 160 0.43 21.17 19.05
C PHE A 160 1.00 20.23 17.98
N VAL A 161 1.03 18.94 18.30
CA VAL A 161 1.48 17.84 17.44
C VAL A 161 0.43 16.73 17.44
N SER A 162 0.28 16.03 16.32
CA SER A 162 -0.67 14.91 16.19
C SER A 162 -0.25 13.73 17.05
N ASP A 163 -1.22 13.20 17.80
CA ASP A 163 -1.11 12.01 18.64
C ASP A 163 -1.98 10.91 17.99
N LEU A 164 -1.41 9.71 17.81
CA LEU A 164 -2.12 8.59 17.16
C LEU A 164 -3.39 8.18 17.92
N ASN A 165 -3.42 8.35 19.25
CA ASN A 165 -4.61 8.03 20.04
C ASN A 165 -5.81 8.95 19.77
N TYR A 166 -5.56 10.11 19.16
CA TYR A 166 -6.57 11.14 18.88
C TYR A 166 -6.53 11.59 17.41
N THR A 167 -5.94 10.77 16.53
CA THR A 167 -5.82 11.09 15.11
C THR A 167 -7.17 10.97 14.41
N LEU A 168 -7.33 11.63 13.26
CA LEU A 168 -8.59 11.65 12.51
C LEU A 168 -8.74 10.47 11.52
N PHE A 169 -7.86 9.47 11.62
CA PHE A 169 -7.88 8.26 10.82
C PHE A 169 -7.65 7.04 11.72
N GLU A 170 -8.05 5.85 11.30
CA GLU A 170 -7.84 4.61 12.06
C GLU A 170 -6.43 4.04 11.79
N PRO A 171 -5.50 4.10 12.75
CA PRO A 171 -4.11 3.68 12.53
C PRO A 171 -3.94 2.16 12.40
N GLU A 172 -4.84 1.36 12.96
CA GLU A 172 -4.72 -0.11 12.99
C GLU A 172 -5.47 -0.76 11.82
N ARG A 173 -4.85 -1.75 11.18
CA ARG A 173 -5.42 -2.52 10.08
C ARG A 173 -6.46 -3.49 10.60
N VAL A 174 -7.52 -3.71 9.82
CA VAL A 174 -8.46 -4.79 10.10
C VAL A 174 -7.73 -6.13 9.98
N PRO A 175 -7.64 -6.93 11.06
CA PRO A 175 -6.88 -8.17 11.03
C PRO A 175 -7.40 -9.14 9.97
N MET A 176 -6.49 -9.73 9.21
CA MET A 176 -6.85 -10.78 8.25
C MET A 176 -6.96 -12.11 8.97
N LYS A 177 -8.06 -12.81 8.75
CA LYS A 177 -8.27 -14.13 9.34
C LYS A 177 -7.47 -15.17 8.58
N GLU A 178 -6.76 -15.98 9.33
CA GLU A 178 -5.98 -17.09 8.81
C GLU A 178 -6.32 -18.37 9.56
N VAL A 179 -6.13 -19.50 8.87
CA VAL A 179 -6.17 -20.81 9.52
C VAL A 179 -4.97 -20.92 10.47
N PRO A 180 -5.16 -21.38 11.72
CA PRO A 180 -4.05 -21.54 12.67
C PRO A 180 -2.91 -22.43 12.13
N PRO A 181 -1.64 -22.17 12.47
CA PRO A 181 -0.49 -22.94 11.99
C PRO A 181 -0.61 -24.46 12.21
N GLU A 182 -1.15 -24.85 13.37
CA GLU A 182 -1.35 -26.26 13.74
C GLU A 182 -2.33 -27.00 12.82
N GLU A 183 -3.31 -26.29 12.26
CA GLU A 183 -4.32 -26.85 11.35
C GLU A 183 -3.89 -26.72 9.89
N ARG A 184 -3.34 -25.56 9.49
CA ARG A 184 -2.98 -25.27 8.09
C ARG A 184 -1.81 -26.11 7.58
N LYS A 185 -0.97 -26.65 8.48
CA LYS A 185 0.14 -27.55 8.12
C LYS A 185 -0.31 -28.99 7.83
N LEU A 186 -1.58 -29.32 8.05
CA LEU A 186 -2.14 -30.67 7.85
C LEU A 186 -2.90 -30.81 6.52
N SER A 187 -3.08 -29.71 5.78
CA SER A 187 -3.84 -29.70 4.54
C SER A 187 -3.37 -28.61 3.58
N PHE A 188 -3.94 -28.59 2.38
CA PHE A 188 -3.69 -27.57 1.36
C PHE A 188 -4.86 -26.58 1.21
N ILE A 189 -5.70 -26.45 2.25
CA ILE A 189 -6.74 -25.42 2.27
C ILE A 189 -6.09 -24.03 2.20
N GLU A 190 -6.79 -23.08 1.58
CA GLU A 190 -6.29 -21.71 1.50
C GLU A 190 -6.08 -21.14 2.91
N GLN A 191 -4.85 -20.71 3.21
CA GLN A 191 -4.48 -20.23 4.54
C GLN A 191 -5.22 -18.95 4.92
N VAL A 192 -5.23 -17.99 4.00
CA VAL A 192 -5.81 -16.68 4.21
C VAL A 192 -7.29 -16.76 3.82
N LEU A 193 -8.19 -16.47 4.76
CA LEU A 193 -9.63 -16.65 4.57
C LEU A 193 -10.28 -15.51 3.79
N GLY A 194 -9.63 -14.34 3.73
CA GLY A 194 -10.16 -13.14 3.09
C GLY A 194 -11.11 -12.36 4.00
N TYR A 195 -11.46 -11.14 3.57
CA TYR A 195 -12.37 -10.27 4.31
C TYR A 195 -13.83 -10.62 4.06
N SER A 196 -14.65 -10.52 5.11
CA SER A 196 -16.09 -10.32 4.95
C SER A 196 -16.41 -8.93 4.39
N ARG A 197 -17.65 -8.70 3.98
CA ARG A 197 -18.10 -7.39 3.49
C ARG A 197 -17.87 -6.27 4.49
N GLU A 198 -18.23 -6.50 5.76
CA GLU A 198 -18.08 -5.50 6.82
C GLU A 198 -16.61 -5.20 7.13
N GLU A 199 -15.76 -6.24 7.15
CA GLU A 199 -14.31 -6.07 7.35
C GLU A 199 -13.66 -5.33 6.18
N ALA A 200 -14.03 -5.67 4.94
CA ALA A 200 -13.52 -4.98 3.76
C ALA A 200 -13.94 -3.51 3.73
N LYS A 201 -15.20 -3.21 4.09
CA LYS A 201 -15.69 -1.83 4.19
C LYS A 201 -14.95 -1.04 5.27
N LYS A 202 -14.74 -1.65 6.45
CA LYS A 202 -13.99 -1.03 7.55
C LYS A 202 -12.54 -0.78 7.17
N GLU A 203 -11.88 -1.70 6.48
CA GLU A 203 -10.51 -1.50 6.00
C GLU A 203 -10.45 -0.44 4.88
N ALA A 204 -11.45 -0.39 4.01
CA ALA A 204 -11.54 0.61 2.95
C ALA A 204 -11.74 2.05 3.49
N GLU A 205 -12.44 2.22 4.61
CA GLU A 205 -12.65 3.51 5.29
C GLU A 205 -11.32 4.18 5.73
N ARG A 206 -10.26 3.40 5.92
CA ARG A 206 -8.93 3.91 6.30
C ARG A 206 -8.23 4.66 5.16
N CYS A 207 -8.74 4.57 3.94
CA CYS A 207 -8.11 5.15 2.75
C CYS A 207 -8.16 6.68 2.80
N LEU A 208 -7.00 7.29 2.58
CA LEU A 208 -6.84 8.76 2.58
C LEU A 208 -6.94 9.38 1.18
N GLU A 209 -7.34 8.60 0.17
CA GLU A 209 -7.48 9.01 -1.25
C GLU A 209 -6.26 9.76 -1.85
N CYS A 210 -5.06 9.62 -1.26
CA CYS A 210 -3.88 10.41 -1.60
C CYS A 210 -3.10 9.95 -2.85
N LYS A 211 -3.44 8.77 -3.40
CA LYS A 211 -2.90 8.17 -4.63
C LYS A 211 -1.40 7.81 -4.65
N LEU A 212 -0.68 7.98 -3.55
CA LEU A 212 0.75 7.61 -3.45
C LEU A 212 1.00 6.12 -3.74
N CYS A 213 0.04 5.27 -3.40
CA CYS A 213 0.08 3.83 -3.67
C CYS A 213 -0.05 3.48 -5.16
N GLU A 214 -0.66 4.35 -5.97
CA GLU A 214 -0.85 4.17 -7.42
C GLU A 214 0.47 4.38 -8.16
N ASP A 215 1.28 5.35 -7.72
CA ASP A 215 2.61 5.63 -8.27
C ASP A 215 3.60 4.47 -8.02
N ALA A 216 3.49 3.79 -6.87
CA ALA A 216 4.32 2.64 -6.54
C ALA A 216 3.80 1.32 -7.11
N CYS A 217 2.55 1.27 -7.59
CA CYS A 217 2.01 0.09 -8.22
C CYS A 217 2.64 -0.08 -9.61
N PRO A 218 3.29 -1.21 -9.94
CA PRO A 218 3.90 -1.40 -11.26
C PRO A 218 2.92 -1.32 -12.44
N ALA A 219 1.63 -1.52 -12.17
CA ALA A 219 0.56 -1.43 -13.15
C ALA A 219 -0.27 -0.13 -13.01
N HIS A 220 0.13 0.78 -12.12
CA HIS A 220 -0.53 2.07 -11.87
C HIS A 220 -2.06 1.95 -11.69
N LEU A 221 -2.50 0.91 -10.98
CA LEU A 221 -3.92 0.68 -10.72
C LEU A 221 -4.52 1.89 -10.02
N LYS A 222 -5.78 2.19 -10.36
CA LYS A 222 -6.62 3.19 -9.68
C LYS A 222 -7.06 2.72 -8.28
N ILE A 223 -6.09 2.59 -7.38
CA ILE A 223 -6.26 2.01 -6.04
C ILE A 223 -7.28 2.78 -5.22
N SER A 224 -7.18 4.11 -5.22
CA SER A 224 -8.09 4.95 -4.43
C SER A 224 -9.52 4.80 -4.92
N ASP A 225 -9.72 4.71 -6.23
CA ASP A 225 -11.05 4.61 -6.85
C ASP A 225 -11.73 3.26 -6.53
N TYR A 226 -11.01 2.14 -6.64
CA TYR A 226 -11.61 0.84 -6.33
C TYR A 226 -11.82 0.64 -4.83
N ILE A 227 -10.95 1.19 -3.97
CA ILE A 227 -11.14 1.14 -2.52
C ILE A 227 -12.36 1.98 -2.11
N LYS A 228 -12.54 3.17 -2.70
CA LYS A 228 -13.73 3.99 -2.50
C LYS A 228 -15.01 3.25 -2.90
N ALA A 229 -14.99 2.54 -4.02
CA ALA A 229 -16.12 1.72 -4.44
C ALA A 229 -16.45 0.60 -3.41
N ILE A 230 -15.45 -0.03 -2.79
CA ILE A 230 -15.65 -0.99 -1.70
C ILE A 230 -16.30 -0.32 -0.48
N TYR A 231 -15.78 0.86 -0.07
CA TYR A 231 -16.34 1.63 1.05
C TYR A 231 -17.82 1.98 0.82
N GLU A 232 -18.18 2.36 -0.41
CA GLU A 232 -19.56 2.67 -0.82
C GLU A 232 -20.45 1.43 -1.00
N GLY A 233 -19.92 0.21 -0.84
CA GLY A 233 -20.65 -1.04 -1.06
C GLY A 233 -21.01 -1.29 -2.53
N LYS A 234 -20.15 -0.83 -3.45
CA LYS A 234 -20.27 -0.96 -4.91
C LYS A 234 -19.18 -1.90 -5.43
N GLU A 235 -19.23 -3.17 -5.04
CA GLU A 235 -18.21 -4.17 -5.39
C GLU A 235 -18.07 -4.36 -6.90
N GLU A 236 -19.18 -4.28 -7.65
CA GLU A 236 -19.17 -4.31 -9.11
C GLU A 236 -18.38 -3.17 -9.74
N GLU A 237 -18.49 -1.97 -9.19
CA GLU A 237 -17.75 -0.80 -9.67
C GLU A 237 -16.26 -0.92 -9.31
N SER A 238 -15.95 -1.41 -8.11
CA SER A 238 -14.57 -1.75 -7.73
C SER A 238 -13.94 -2.71 -8.74
N LEU A 239 -14.66 -3.75 -9.16
CA LEU A 239 -14.18 -4.70 -10.17
C LEU A 239 -13.93 -4.02 -11.51
N ARG A 240 -14.86 -3.18 -11.99
CA ARG A 240 -14.68 -2.41 -13.23
C ARG A 240 -13.41 -1.58 -13.18
N LYS A 241 -13.17 -0.86 -12.07
CA LYS A 241 -11.96 -0.04 -11.88
C LYS A 241 -10.69 -0.88 -11.93
N ILE A 242 -10.67 -2.05 -11.31
CA ILE A 242 -9.48 -2.91 -11.33
C ILE A 242 -9.19 -3.42 -12.76
N PHE A 243 -10.22 -3.80 -13.52
CA PHE A 243 -10.08 -4.33 -14.89
C PHE A 243 -9.69 -3.29 -15.95
N GLU A 244 -9.70 -2.00 -15.60
CA GLU A 244 -9.13 -0.96 -16.46
C GLU A 244 -7.61 -1.16 -16.65
N ASP A 245 -6.90 -1.62 -15.61
CA ASP A 245 -5.43 -1.73 -15.60
C ASP A 245 -4.92 -3.17 -15.39
N ASN A 246 -5.71 -4.05 -14.75
CA ASN A 246 -5.29 -5.40 -14.38
C ASN A 246 -6.32 -6.48 -14.73
N PRO A 247 -6.05 -7.36 -15.73
CA PRO A 247 -6.97 -8.41 -16.13
C PRO A 247 -6.88 -9.71 -15.30
N ILE A 248 -6.03 -9.74 -14.28
CA ILE A 248 -5.84 -10.92 -13.41
C ILE A 248 -5.98 -10.58 -11.90
N PRO A 249 -7.09 -9.96 -11.48
CA PRO A 249 -7.25 -9.50 -10.10
C PRO A 249 -7.34 -10.62 -9.07
N SER A 250 -7.88 -11.79 -9.44
CA SER A 250 -8.00 -12.94 -8.52
C SER A 250 -6.62 -13.50 -8.17
N ILE A 251 -5.71 -13.53 -9.15
CA ILE A 251 -4.30 -13.90 -8.95
C ILE A 251 -3.59 -12.81 -8.14
N CYS A 252 -3.62 -11.54 -8.60
CA CYS A 252 -2.89 -10.46 -7.93
C CYS A 252 -3.40 -10.15 -6.52
N GLY A 253 -4.66 -10.44 -6.21
CA GLY A 253 -5.19 -10.30 -4.85
C GLY A 253 -4.55 -11.27 -3.84
N ARG A 254 -3.87 -12.31 -4.30
CA ARG A 254 -3.26 -13.35 -3.44
C ARG A 254 -1.74 -13.26 -3.41
N ILE A 255 -1.10 -13.16 -4.57
CA ILE A 255 0.36 -13.33 -4.67
C ILE A 255 1.14 -12.03 -4.94
N CYS A 256 0.47 -10.89 -5.02
CA CYS A 256 1.16 -9.61 -5.27
C CYS A 256 2.12 -9.27 -4.12
N MET A 257 3.28 -8.70 -4.46
CA MET A 257 4.30 -8.22 -3.50
C MET A 257 3.93 -6.91 -2.79
N ALA A 258 2.69 -6.42 -3.01
CA ALA A 258 2.10 -5.29 -2.29
C ALA A 258 2.99 -4.02 -2.22
N HIS A 259 3.69 -3.66 -3.31
CA HIS A 259 4.51 -2.44 -3.38
C HIS A 259 3.73 -1.17 -3.00
N CYS A 260 2.44 -1.15 -3.35
CA CYS A 260 1.49 -0.11 -2.98
C CYS A 260 1.31 0.05 -1.45
N GLU A 261 1.40 -1.04 -0.67
CA GLU A 261 1.25 -1.00 0.79
C GLU A 261 2.51 -0.45 1.46
N LYS A 262 3.70 -0.72 0.89
CA LYS A 262 4.99 -0.24 1.41
C LYS A 262 5.13 1.28 1.42
N VAL A 263 4.40 1.96 0.53
CA VAL A 263 4.43 3.43 0.39
C VAL A 263 3.19 4.11 0.95
N CYS A 264 2.29 3.36 1.59
CA CYS A 264 1.04 3.90 2.10
C CYS A 264 1.32 4.93 3.19
N SER A 265 0.81 6.16 3.04
CA SER A 265 1.06 7.23 4.00
C SER A 265 0.55 6.90 5.42
N ALA A 266 -0.50 6.09 5.56
CA ALA A 266 -1.00 5.63 6.85
C ALA A 266 0.01 4.69 7.57
N GLY A 267 0.82 3.96 6.81
CA GLY A 267 1.83 3.03 7.32
C GLY A 267 3.09 3.68 7.91
N ILE A 268 3.23 5.01 7.83
CA ILE A 268 4.42 5.72 8.35
C ILE A 268 4.40 5.77 9.88
N ARG A 269 3.22 5.94 10.48
CA ARG A 269 3.04 5.95 11.95
C ARG A 269 2.06 4.89 12.45
N GLY A 270 1.27 4.29 11.57
CA GLY A 270 0.37 3.17 11.88
C GLY A 270 0.62 2.01 10.92
N GLU A 271 -0.41 1.25 10.60
CA GLU A 271 -0.33 0.14 9.65
C GLU A 271 -0.79 0.56 8.25
N PRO A 272 -0.15 0.09 7.17
CA PRO A 272 -0.59 0.39 5.83
C PRO A 272 -1.97 -0.21 5.54
N LEU A 273 -2.68 0.30 4.53
CA LEU A 273 -3.91 -0.32 4.07
C LEU A 273 -3.64 -1.71 3.51
N ALA A 274 -4.56 -2.65 3.71
CA ALA A 274 -4.52 -3.99 3.12
C ALA A 274 -4.99 -4.01 1.66
N ILE A 275 -4.32 -3.23 0.81
CA ILE A 275 -4.67 -2.99 -0.60
C ILE A 275 -4.77 -4.31 -1.40
N ARG A 276 -3.84 -5.24 -1.19
CA ARG A 276 -3.83 -6.57 -1.83
C ARG A 276 -5.08 -7.36 -1.46
N TRP A 277 -5.47 -7.34 -0.18
CA TRP A 277 -6.62 -8.09 0.31
C TRP A 277 -7.96 -7.44 -0.04
N LEU A 278 -8.04 -6.11 -0.13
CA LEU A 278 -9.22 -5.42 -0.67
C LEU A 278 -9.47 -5.76 -2.14
N LYS A 279 -8.39 -5.89 -2.92
CA LYS A 279 -8.45 -6.38 -4.31
C LYS A 279 -8.93 -7.83 -4.36
N ARG A 280 -8.40 -8.71 -3.50
CA ARG A 280 -8.88 -10.08 -3.37
C ARG A 280 -10.36 -10.14 -3.01
N TYR A 281 -10.80 -9.37 -2.02
CA TYR A 281 -12.19 -9.29 -1.60
C TYR A 281 -13.11 -8.94 -2.79
N THR A 282 -12.74 -7.90 -3.55
CA THR A 282 -13.51 -7.51 -4.75
C THR A 282 -13.58 -8.67 -5.74
N ALA A 283 -12.44 -9.26 -6.07
CA ALA A 283 -12.36 -10.40 -6.99
C ALA A 283 -13.22 -11.57 -6.50
N ASP A 284 -13.12 -11.97 -5.24
CA ASP A 284 -13.81 -13.12 -4.65
C ASP A 284 -15.33 -12.88 -4.52
N SER A 285 -15.75 -11.64 -4.25
CA SER A 285 -17.17 -11.28 -4.07
C SER A 285 -18.04 -11.47 -5.33
N ILE A 286 -17.43 -11.40 -6.52
CA ILE A 286 -18.15 -11.47 -7.79
C ILE A 286 -17.90 -12.81 -8.45
N LYS A 287 -18.95 -13.62 -8.64
CA LYS A 287 -18.82 -14.96 -9.26
C LYS A 287 -18.63 -14.90 -10.78
N ASP A 288 -19.35 -14.00 -11.45
CA ASP A 288 -19.38 -13.91 -12.91
C ASP A 288 -18.90 -12.52 -13.36
N TYR A 289 -17.63 -12.44 -13.77
CA TYR A 289 -17.03 -11.21 -14.29
C TYR A 289 -17.68 -10.75 -15.60
N LYS A 290 -18.14 -11.67 -16.45
CA LYS A 290 -18.73 -11.34 -17.74
C LYS A 290 -20.02 -10.55 -17.56
N LYS A 291 -20.86 -10.95 -16.60
CA LYS A 291 -22.10 -10.24 -16.27
C LYS A 291 -21.86 -8.83 -15.72
N VAL A 292 -20.82 -8.63 -14.92
CA VAL A 292 -20.56 -7.34 -14.26
C VAL A 292 -19.87 -6.33 -15.17
N LEU A 293 -18.88 -6.81 -15.93
CA LEU A 293 -18.02 -5.96 -16.74
C LEU A 293 -18.67 -5.61 -18.08
N GLU A 294 -19.47 -6.53 -18.65
CA GLU A 294 -20.17 -6.38 -19.94
C GLU A 294 -19.27 -5.86 -21.08
N GLN A 295 -17.96 -6.08 -20.97
CA GLN A 295 -16.98 -5.58 -21.91
C GLN A 295 -17.17 -6.26 -23.26
N LYS A 296 -17.15 -5.44 -24.31
CA LYS A 296 -17.20 -5.90 -25.69
C LYS A 296 -15.95 -5.41 -26.41
N PRO A 297 -15.29 -6.31 -27.14
CA PRO A 297 -14.26 -5.91 -28.08
C PRO A 297 -14.74 -4.85 -29.07
N GLU A 298 -13.83 -3.94 -29.42
CA GLU A 298 -14.01 -2.99 -30.51
C GLU A 298 -14.22 -3.70 -31.87
N ALA A 299 -14.50 -2.91 -32.90
CA ALA A 299 -14.69 -3.42 -34.26
C ALA A 299 -13.49 -4.28 -34.70
N ALA A 300 -13.78 -5.40 -35.36
CA ALA A 300 -12.76 -6.34 -35.79
C ALA A 300 -11.75 -5.66 -36.71
N THR A 301 -10.47 -5.71 -36.32
CA THR A 301 -9.36 -5.12 -37.09
C THR A 301 -8.94 -6.00 -38.28
N GLY A 302 -9.38 -7.26 -38.30
CA GLY A 302 -8.92 -8.28 -39.26
C GLY A 302 -7.51 -8.81 -39.00
N LYS A 303 -6.82 -8.31 -37.96
CA LYS A 303 -5.45 -8.71 -37.59
C LYS A 303 -5.43 -9.88 -36.62
N LYS A 304 -4.51 -10.82 -36.85
CA LYS A 304 -4.29 -12.01 -36.02
C LYS A 304 -2.99 -11.92 -35.24
N VAL A 305 -3.06 -12.18 -33.93
CA VAL A 305 -1.89 -12.16 -33.04
C VAL A 305 -1.76 -13.51 -32.33
N ALA A 306 -0.58 -14.12 -32.42
CA ALA A 306 -0.23 -15.30 -31.63
C ALA A 306 0.49 -14.89 -30.34
N VAL A 307 0.06 -15.44 -29.22
CA VAL A 307 0.70 -15.24 -27.91
C VAL A 307 1.23 -16.59 -27.44
N ILE A 308 2.55 -16.71 -27.27
CA ILE A 308 3.19 -17.95 -26.84
C ILE A 308 3.49 -17.86 -25.34
N GLY A 309 2.70 -18.58 -24.54
CA GLY A 309 2.70 -18.58 -23.09
C GLY A 309 1.44 -17.92 -22.52
N ALA A 310 0.66 -18.67 -21.76
CA ALA A 310 -0.53 -18.24 -21.04
C ALA A 310 -0.22 -17.83 -19.59
N GLY A 311 0.99 -17.32 -19.32
CA GLY A 311 1.35 -16.69 -18.04
C GLY A 311 0.73 -15.30 -17.86
N PRO A 312 0.96 -14.63 -16.71
CA PRO A 312 0.41 -13.30 -16.43
C PRO A 312 0.61 -12.28 -17.56
N SER A 313 1.80 -12.28 -18.17
CA SER A 313 2.12 -11.38 -19.25
C SER A 313 1.35 -11.70 -20.54
N GLY A 314 1.28 -12.97 -20.94
CA GLY A 314 0.52 -13.39 -22.12
C GLY A 314 -0.99 -13.20 -21.95
N LEU A 315 -1.53 -13.46 -20.76
CA LEU A 315 -2.93 -13.18 -20.42
C LEU A 315 -3.25 -11.69 -20.53
N SER A 316 -2.35 -10.83 -20.06
CA SER A 316 -2.51 -9.37 -20.16
C SER A 316 -2.50 -8.89 -21.62
N VAL A 317 -1.52 -9.33 -22.41
CA VAL A 317 -1.44 -9.02 -23.85
C VAL A 317 -2.70 -9.50 -24.57
N ALA A 318 -3.15 -10.73 -24.29
CA ALA A 318 -4.33 -11.29 -24.90
C ALA A 318 -5.60 -10.50 -24.57
N TYR A 319 -5.80 -10.11 -23.31
CA TYR A 319 -6.93 -9.31 -22.88
C TYR A 319 -6.98 -7.94 -23.58
N PHE A 320 -5.91 -7.15 -23.47
CA PHE A 320 -5.93 -5.78 -23.99
C PHE A 320 -5.99 -5.73 -25.52
N LEU A 321 -5.28 -6.62 -26.22
CA LEU A 321 -5.37 -6.68 -27.69
C LEU A 321 -6.72 -7.22 -28.17
N ARG A 322 -7.33 -8.16 -27.43
CA ARG A 322 -8.67 -8.64 -27.75
C ARG A 322 -9.69 -7.52 -27.65
N LEU A 323 -9.63 -6.69 -26.61
CA LEU A 323 -10.52 -5.54 -26.45
C LEU A 323 -10.36 -4.51 -27.59
N LYS A 324 -9.18 -4.38 -28.18
CA LYS A 324 -8.93 -3.56 -29.39
C LYS A 324 -9.41 -4.18 -30.71
N GLY A 325 -10.15 -5.29 -30.66
CA GLY A 325 -10.74 -5.91 -31.85
C GLY A 325 -9.78 -6.80 -32.65
N HIS A 326 -8.63 -7.19 -32.09
CA HIS A 326 -7.74 -8.17 -32.71
C HIS A 326 -8.20 -9.61 -32.44
N SER A 327 -7.91 -10.52 -33.36
CA SER A 327 -8.09 -11.97 -33.17
C SER A 327 -6.85 -12.54 -32.48
N ILE A 328 -7.03 -13.12 -31.30
CA ILE A 328 -5.93 -13.61 -30.47
C ILE A 328 -5.99 -15.12 -30.30
N THR A 329 -4.87 -15.80 -30.53
CA THR A 329 -4.67 -17.21 -30.18
C THR A 329 -3.50 -17.34 -29.22
N VAL A 330 -3.74 -17.92 -28.05
CA VAL A 330 -2.74 -18.14 -27.00
C VAL A 330 -2.34 -19.61 -27.00
N PHE A 331 -1.05 -19.89 -27.15
CA PHE A 331 -0.47 -21.23 -27.11
C PHE A 331 0.22 -21.45 -25.77
N ASP A 332 -0.05 -22.56 -25.08
CA ASP A 332 0.69 -22.92 -23.87
C ASP A 332 0.89 -24.45 -23.78
N SER A 333 2.06 -24.85 -23.29
CA SER A 333 2.42 -26.25 -23.06
C SER A 333 1.64 -26.90 -21.91
N LEU A 334 1.09 -26.13 -20.98
CA LEU A 334 0.30 -26.60 -19.85
C LEU A 334 -1.15 -26.86 -20.26
N GLY A 335 -1.86 -27.67 -19.47
CA GLY A 335 -3.28 -27.97 -19.67
C GLY A 335 -4.25 -26.85 -19.27
N GLY A 336 -3.75 -25.68 -18.86
CA GLY A 336 -4.57 -24.53 -18.45
C GLY A 336 -3.74 -23.26 -18.31
N GLY A 337 -4.42 -22.10 -18.24
CA GLY A 337 -3.78 -20.78 -18.18
C GLY A 337 -3.20 -20.44 -16.81
N GLY A 338 -2.35 -19.41 -16.74
CA GLY A 338 -1.69 -18.91 -15.53
C GLY A 338 -0.17 -19.09 -15.52
N GLY A 339 0.39 -19.93 -16.39
CA GLY A 339 1.84 -20.15 -16.51
C GLY A 339 2.49 -20.48 -15.15
N MET A 340 3.49 -19.69 -14.75
CA MET A 340 4.16 -19.89 -13.45
C MET A 340 3.21 -19.83 -12.25
N MET A 341 2.11 -19.07 -12.33
CA MET A 341 1.12 -19.00 -11.24
C MET A 341 0.34 -20.31 -11.09
N ARG A 342 0.17 -21.07 -12.19
CA ARG A 342 -0.48 -22.38 -12.17
C ARG A 342 0.40 -23.49 -11.58
N ILE A 343 1.73 -23.35 -11.63
CA ILE A 343 2.66 -24.42 -11.24
C ILE A 343 3.54 -24.11 -10.03
N GLY A 344 3.76 -22.83 -9.72
CA GLY A 344 4.72 -22.38 -8.71
C GLY A 344 4.07 -22.23 -7.33
N PRO A 345 3.29 -21.16 -7.08
CA PRO A 345 2.70 -20.93 -5.76
C PRO A 345 1.81 -22.11 -5.35
N PRO A 346 1.97 -22.69 -4.14
CA PRO A 346 1.16 -23.81 -3.69
C PRO A 346 -0.35 -23.52 -3.61
N LEU A 347 -1.17 -24.57 -3.55
CA LEU A 347 -2.64 -24.45 -3.50
C LEU A 347 -3.14 -23.63 -2.31
N TYR A 348 -2.48 -23.74 -1.15
CA TYR A 348 -2.87 -23.00 0.06
C TYR A 348 -2.62 -21.48 -0.05
N ARG A 349 -1.84 -21.03 -1.05
CA ARG A 349 -1.61 -19.60 -1.36
C ARG A 349 -2.39 -19.13 -2.58
N LEU A 350 -2.46 -19.96 -3.62
CA LEU A 350 -3.12 -19.63 -4.87
C LEU A 350 -3.87 -20.84 -5.44
N PRO A 351 -5.18 -20.93 -5.13
CA PRO A 351 -6.06 -21.98 -5.67
C PRO A 351 -6.13 -21.95 -7.20
N ILE A 352 -6.37 -23.10 -7.81
CA ILE A 352 -6.49 -23.24 -9.27
C ILE A 352 -7.75 -22.51 -9.76
N GLU A 353 -8.82 -22.57 -8.98
CA GLU A 353 -10.10 -21.92 -9.26
C GLU A 353 -9.94 -20.40 -9.35
N ALA A 354 -9.06 -19.83 -8.53
CA ALA A 354 -8.77 -18.40 -8.56
C ALA A 354 -8.07 -18.00 -9.88
N ILE A 355 -7.17 -18.84 -10.39
CA ILE A 355 -6.50 -18.65 -11.68
C ILE A 355 -7.49 -18.82 -12.83
N ASP A 356 -8.26 -19.91 -12.81
CA ASP A 356 -9.22 -20.23 -13.86
C ASP A 356 -10.32 -19.18 -13.97
N LYS A 357 -10.70 -18.53 -12.86
CA LYS A 357 -11.64 -17.42 -12.89
C LYS A 357 -11.16 -16.27 -13.81
N ASP A 358 -9.91 -15.84 -13.65
CA ASP A 358 -9.34 -14.77 -14.47
C ASP A 358 -9.15 -15.24 -15.93
N VAL A 359 -8.62 -16.45 -16.14
CA VAL A 359 -8.40 -17.02 -17.48
C VAL A 359 -9.71 -17.22 -18.25
N ASN A 360 -10.73 -17.74 -17.59
CA ASN A 360 -12.05 -17.98 -18.19
C ASN A 360 -12.73 -16.68 -18.59
N TYR A 361 -12.56 -15.62 -17.81
CA TYR A 361 -13.07 -14.31 -18.21
C TYR A 361 -12.41 -13.81 -19.50
N ILE A 362 -11.08 -13.90 -19.61
CA ILE A 362 -10.34 -13.52 -20.83
C ILE A 362 -10.79 -14.38 -22.02
N SER A 363 -10.96 -15.69 -21.82
CA SER A 363 -11.52 -16.61 -22.83
C SER A 363 -12.92 -16.18 -23.28
N SER A 364 -13.76 -15.73 -22.34
CA SER A 364 -15.14 -15.31 -22.62
C SER A 364 -15.27 -14.08 -23.54
N LEU A 365 -14.18 -13.31 -23.69
CA LEU A 365 -14.09 -12.20 -24.65
C LEU A 365 -13.82 -12.68 -26.08
N GLY A 366 -13.57 -13.98 -26.29
CA GLY A 366 -13.27 -14.59 -27.58
C GLY A 366 -11.77 -14.73 -27.88
N VAL A 367 -10.93 -14.84 -26.85
CA VAL A 367 -9.54 -15.28 -26.99
C VAL A 367 -9.52 -16.79 -27.14
N GLU A 368 -8.86 -17.30 -28.18
CA GLU A 368 -8.69 -18.75 -28.38
C GLU A 368 -7.49 -19.25 -27.58
N PHE A 369 -7.69 -20.23 -26.71
CA PHE A 369 -6.60 -20.88 -25.98
C PHE A 369 -6.31 -22.28 -26.55
N ARG A 370 -5.06 -22.51 -26.94
CA ARG A 370 -4.51 -23.81 -27.35
C ARG A 370 -3.56 -24.32 -26.28
N PHE A 371 -4.14 -24.95 -25.27
CA PHE A 371 -3.42 -25.63 -24.20
C PHE A 371 -2.78 -26.94 -24.69
N ASN A 372 -1.89 -27.52 -23.88
CA ASN A 372 -1.11 -28.73 -24.22
C ASN A 372 -0.39 -28.63 -25.57
N THR A 373 0.03 -27.42 -25.97
CA THR A 373 0.68 -27.16 -27.26
C THR A 373 2.04 -26.52 -27.03
N THR A 374 3.10 -27.28 -27.29
CA THR A 374 4.49 -26.82 -27.17
C THR A 374 4.96 -26.27 -28.52
N VAL A 375 5.10 -24.96 -28.62
CA VAL A 375 5.67 -24.32 -29.82
C VAL A 375 7.14 -24.73 -29.98
N GLY A 376 7.52 -25.08 -31.21
CA GLY A 376 8.83 -25.66 -31.56
C GLY A 376 8.87 -27.19 -31.47
N LYS A 377 7.75 -27.84 -31.07
CA LYS A 377 7.62 -29.31 -31.05
C LYS A 377 6.31 -29.78 -31.66
N ASP A 378 5.19 -29.30 -31.13
CA ASP A 378 3.84 -29.69 -31.56
C ASP A 378 3.33 -28.80 -32.70
N VAL A 379 3.73 -27.52 -32.69
CA VAL A 379 3.51 -26.55 -33.78
C VAL A 379 4.84 -25.85 -34.05
N MET A 380 5.25 -25.74 -35.31
CA MET A 380 6.53 -25.11 -35.65
C MET A 380 6.43 -23.59 -35.58
N PHE A 381 7.48 -22.93 -35.07
CA PHE A 381 7.46 -21.48 -34.89
C PHE A 381 7.34 -20.74 -36.24
N GLU A 382 7.92 -21.30 -37.30
CA GLU A 382 7.86 -20.78 -38.66
C GLU A 382 6.45 -20.81 -39.24
N GLU A 383 5.59 -21.72 -38.80
CA GLU A 383 4.18 -21.79 -39.20
C GLU A 383 3.41 -20.63 -38.56
N ILE A 384 3.64 -20.40 -37.25
CA ILE A 384 3.04 -19.28 -36.51
C ILE A 384 3.45 -17.94 -37.13
N LEU A 385 4.72 -17.77 -37.51
CA LEU A 385 5.18 -16.55 -38.16
C LEU A 385 4.53 -16.28 -39.52
N LYS A 386 4.06 -17.32 -40.23
CA LYS A 386 3.38 -17.18 -41.52
C LYS A 386 1.88 -16.89 -41.37
N GLU A 387 1.25 -17.47 -40.35
CA GLU A 387 -0.21 -17.41 -40.17
C GLU A 387 -0.71 -16.16 -39.42
N TYR A 388 0.15 -15.53 -38.62
CA TYR A 388 -0.21 -14.42 -37.74
C TYR A 388 0.51 -13.13 -38.14
N ASP A 389 -0.17 -12.00 -38.00
CA ASP A 389 0.41 -10.68 -38.30
C ASP A 389 1.46 -10.25 -37.25
N ALA A 390 1.34 -10.75 -36.02
CA ALA A 390 2.28 -10.49 -34.93
C ALA A 390 2.37 -11.67 -33.97
N VAL A 391 3.53 -11.81 -33.33
CA VAL A 391 3.79 -12.87 -32.34
C VAL A 391 4.38 -12.26 -31.07
N TYR A 392 3.82 -12.61 -29.91
CA TYR A 392 4.34 -12.25 -28.60
C TYR A 392 4.91 -13.49 -27.89
N LEU A 393 6.12 -13.37 -27.32
CA LEU A 393 6.77 -14.46 -26.58
C LEU A 393 6.73 -14.17 -25.07
N GLY A 394 5.84 -14.85 -24.37
CA GLY A 394 5.62 -14.79 -22.92
C GLY A 394 5.98 -16.09 -22.19
N ILE A 395 7.03 -16.79 -22.62
CA ILE A 395 7.39 -18.15 -22.17
C ILE A 395 7.98 -18.23 -20.76
N GLY A 396 8.39 -17.10 -20.18
CA GLY A 396 8.92 -17.01 -18.82
C GLY A 396 10.22 -17.81 -18.58
N THR A 397 10.55 -18.03 -17.32
CA THR A 397 11.73 -18.81 -16.88
C THR A 397 11.29 -20.08 -16.17
N THR A 398 11.24 -21.19 -16.89
CA THR A 398 10.63 -22.45 -16.44
C THR A 398 11.64 -23.52 -16.01
N ILE A 399 12.95 -23.22 -16.10
CA ILE A 399 14.03 -24.16 -15.81
C ILE A 399 14.65 -23.84 -14.44
N SER A 400 14.67 -24.83 -13.55
CA SER A 400 15.34 -24.75 -12.25
C SER A 400 16.87 -24.68 -12.39
N ARG A 401 17.52 -23.97 -11.48
CA ARG A 401 18.98 -23.94 -11.37
C ARG A 401 19.48 -25.08 -10.48
N SER A 402 20.62 -25.67 -10.85
CA SER A 402 21.36 -26.60 -9.98
C SER A 402 22.46 -25.86 -9.24
N THR A 403 22.75 -26.30 -8.01
CA THR A 403 23.90 -25.84 -7.22
C THR A 403 25.24 -26.30 -7.79
N LYS A 404 25.24 -27.26 -8.72
CA LYS A 404 26.42 -27.85 -9.38
C LYS A 404 27.42 -28.50 -8.40
N ILE A 405 26.99 -28.81 -7.18
CA ILE A 405 27.80 -29.55 -6.22
C ILE A 405 27.81 -31.05 -6.56
N LYS A 406 28.76 -31.77 -5.99
CA LYS A 406 28.80 -33.24 -6.07
C LYS A 406 27.51 -33.83 -5.51
N ASN A 407 26.93 -34.80 -6.23
CA ASN A 407 25.64 -35.43 -5.92
C ASN A 407 24.39 -34.55 -6.10
N SER A 408 24.48 -33.39 -6.77
CA SER A 408 23.32 -32.51 -7.01
C SER A 408 22.23 -33.16 -7.86
N GLU A 409 22.54 -34.22 -8.62
CA GLU A 409 21.58 -35.04 -9.36
C GLU A 409 20.63 -35.83 -8.47
N LYS A 410 20.95 -35.98 -7.18
CA LYS A 410 20.07 -36.63 -6.18
C LYS A 410 19.05 -35.67 -5.58
N CYS A 411 19.19 -34.37 -5.82
CA CYS A 411 18.26 -33.36 -5.33
C CYS A 411 17.06 -33.24 -6.28
N ILE A 412 15.88 -32.99 -5.71
CA ILE A 412 14.67 -32.70 -6.48
C ILE A 412 14.66 -31.20 -6.81
N PRO A 413 14.54 -30.80 -8.07
CA PRO A 413 14.41 -29.38 -8.43
C PRO A 413 13.11 -28.76 -7.90
N ALA A 414 13.19 -27.56 -7.32
CA ALA A 414 12.06 -26.88 -6.70
C ALA A 414 10.82 -26.74 -7.60
N LEU A 415 10.98 -26.23 -8.83
CA LEU A 415 9.84 -26.05 -9.74
C LEU A 415 9.21 -27.39 -10.16
N LEU A 416 9.99 -28.47 -10.24
CA LEU A 416 9.44 -29.80 -10.52
C LEU A 416 8.59 -30.26 -9.33
N PHE A 417 9.10 -30.10 -8.10
CA PHE A 417 8.39 -30.44 -6.87
C PHE A 417 7.04 -29.73 -6.77
N LEU A 418 7.04 -28.40 -6.86
CA LEU A 418 5.83 -27.56 -6.79
C LEU A 418 4.83 -27.93 -7.90
N ARG A 419 5.31 -28.08 -9.15
CA ARG A 419 4.45 -28.42 -10.28
C ARG A 419 3.74 -29.75 -10.10
N GLU A 420 4.48 -30.80 -9.73
CA GLU A 420 3.89 -32.13 -9.61
C GLU A 420 2.92 -32.23 -8.43
N ASN A 421 3.16 -31.50 -7.34
CA ASN A 421 2.21 -31.44 -6.22
C ASN A 421 0.95 -30.64 -6.57
N LYS A 422 1.08 -29.56 -7.35
CA LYS A 422 -0.05 -28.69 -7.68
C LYS A 422 -0.95 -29.22 -8.81
N ILE A 423 -0.36 -29.72 -9.90
CA ILE A 423 -1.11 -30.16 -11.09
C ILE A 423 -0.72 -31.56 -11.60
N GLY A 424 0.24 -32.23 -10.96
CA GLY A 424 0.74 -33.54 -11.37
C GLY A 424 0.28 -34.67 -10.46
N LYS A 425 1.18 -35.64 -10.22
CA LYS A 425 0.88 -36.84 -9.42
C LYS A 425 1.21 -36.68 -7.92
N GLY A 426 1.78 -35.56 -7.52
CA GLY A 426 2.38 -35.35 -6.21
C GLY A 426 3.69 -36.12 -6.00
N PHE A 427 4.46 -35.68 -5.02
CA PHE A 427 5.70 -36.32 -4.59
C PHE A 427 5.51 -37.14 -3.31
N LYS A 428 6.15 -38.31 -3.26
CA LYS A 428 6.44 -38.96 -1.98
C LYS A 428 7.66 -38.31 -1.36
N VAL A 429 7.53 -37.83 -0.13
CA VAL A 429 8.59 -37.10 0.57
C VAL A 429 9.13 -37.94 1.73
N GLY A 430 10.38 -37.71 2.13
CA GLY A 430 10.96 -38.37 3.30
C GLY A 430 10.53 -37.69 4.61
N LYS A 431 10.80 -38.35 5.76
CA LYS A 431 10.55 -37.77 7.09
C LYS A 431 11.52 -36.66 7.48
N GLU A 432 12.67 -36.58 6.81
CA GLU A 432 13.67 -35.53 6.98
C GLU A 432 13.96 -34.88 5.63
N ILE A 433 13.76 -33.56 5.55
CA ILE A 433 13.91 -32.79 4.31
C ILE A 433 14.77 -31.56 4.60
N ILE A 434 15.70 -31.29 3.67
CA ILE A 434 16.48 -30.06 3.63
C ILE A 434 16.15 -29.36 2.31
N VAL A 435 15.68 -28.12 2.41
CA VAL A 435 15.42 -27.24 1.28
C VAL A 435 16.59 -26.26 1.16
N ILE A 436 17.20 -26.20 -0.03
CA ILE A 436 18.35 -25.33 -0.29
C ILE A 436 17.87 -24.05 -0.98
N GLY A 437 17.97 -22.91 -0.30
CA GLY A 437 17.59 -21.58 -0.76
C GLY A 437 16.90 -20.74 0.33
N GLY A 438 16.99 -19.41 0.20
CA GLY A 438 16.36 -18.45 1.13
C GLY A 438 15.26 -17.57 0.51
N GLY A 439 14.84 -17.82 -0.74
CA GLY A 439 13.79 -17.03 -1.39
C GLY A 439 12.37 -17.54 -1.15
N ASN A 440 11.36 -16.83 -1.65
CA ASN A 440 9.94 -17.24 -1.55
C ASN A 440 9.70 -18.67 -2.07
N VAL A 441 10.36 -19.06 -3.17
CA VAL A 441 10.28 -20.43 -3.70
C VAL A 441 10.76 -21.48 -2.69
N ALA A 442 11.79 -21.16 -1.89
CA ALA A 442 12.28 -22.07 -0.86
C ALA A 442 11.29 -22.19 0.29
N MET A 443 10.65 -21.09 0.70
CA MET A 443 9.59 -21.10 1.70
C MET A 443 8.38 -21.91 1.22
N ASP A 444 7.94 -21.69 -0.03
CA ASP A 444 6.86 -22.46 -0.65
C ASP A 444 7.16 -23.97 -0.65
N VAL A 445 8.37 -24.35 -1.11
CA VAL A 445 8.81 -25.76 -1.14
C VAL A 445 8.86 -26.35 0.27
N ALA A 446 9.40 -25.64 1.25
CA ALA A 446 9.53 -26.14 2.61
C ALA A 446 8.15 -26.36 3.26
N ARG A 447 7.27 -25.38 3.12
CA ARG A 447 5.90 -25.41 3.64
C ARG A 447 5.02 -26.44 2.95
N GLU A 448 5.19 -26.63 1.65
CA GLU A 448 4.52 -27.70 0.90
C GLU A 448 5.06 -29.08 1.29
N ALA A 449 6.38 -29.23 1.42
CA ALA A 449 7.01 -30.47 1.86
C ALA A 449 6.57 -30.88 3.27
N LEU A 450 6.49 -29.94 4.21
CA LEU A 450 5.99 -30.19 5.55
C LEU A 450 4.53 -30.66 5.55
N ARG A 451 3.66 -30.04 4.74
CA ARG A 451 2.27 -30.49 4.57
C ARG A 451 2.22 -31.92 4.02
N CYS A 452 3.01 -32.21 2.98
CA CYS A 452 3.12 -33.56 2.44
C CYS A 452 3.61 -34.56 3.50
N GLN A 453 4.59 -34.20 4.33
CA GLN A 453 5.09 -35.03 5.42
C GLN A 453 3.98 -35.36 6.43
N ASN A 454 3.22 -34.36 6.89
CA ASN A 454 2.13 -34.55 7.85
C ASN A 454 1.01 -35.42 7.29
N MET A 455 0.71 -35.30 5.99
CA MET A 455 -0.31 -36.12 5.33
C MET A 455 0.16 -37.56 5.05
N GLN A 456 1.45 -37.76 4.73
CA GLN A 456 2.01 -39.07 4.38
C GLN A 456 2.41 -39.89 5.62
N TYR A 457 2.74 -39.22 6.73
CA TYR A 457 3.18 -39.84 7.98
C TYR A 457 2.39 -39.29 9.18
N PRO A 458 1.07 -39.51 9.23
CA PRO A 458 0.21 -38.93 10.26
C PRO A 458 0.64 -39.41 11.66
N GLY A 459 0.86 -38.46 12.57
CA GLY A 459 1.25 -38.72 13.96
C GLY A 459 2.73 -39.06 14.16
N GLU A 460 3.53 -39.10 13.09
CA GLU A 460 4.96 -39.35 13.17
C GLU A 460 5.76 -38.05 13.31
N LYS A 461 6.96 -38.15 13.91
CA LYS A 461 7.88 -37.01 13.94
C LYS A 461 8.49 -36.80 12.56
N VAL A 462 8.30 -35.60 12.01
CA VAL A 462 8.85 -35.16 10.72
C VAL A 462 9.68 -33.89 10.92
N VAL A 463 10.64 -33.67 10.03
CA VAL A 463 11.56 -32.53 10.07
C VAL A 463 11.71 -31.98 8.67
N THR A 464 11.45 -30.68 8.53
CA THR A 464 11.81 -29.89 7.35
C THR A 464 12.69 -28.74 7.81
N LYS A 465 13.77 -28.45 7.08
CA LYS A 465 14.67 -27.34 7.35
C LYS A 465 14.97 -26.59 6.07
N THR A 466 15.15 -25.28 6.17
CA THR A 466 15.68 -24.47 5.07
C THR A 466 17.15 -24.13 5.33
N VAL A 467 17.94 -24.05 4.27
CA VAL A 467 19.34 -23.62 4.31
C VAL A 467 19.48 -22.47 3.31
N SER A 468 19.72 -21.28 3.84
CA SER A 468 19.98 -20.06 3.06
C SER A 468 21.48 -19.81 2.99
N LEU A 469 21.95 -19.21 1.89
CA LEU A 469 23.31 -18.70 1.80
C LEU A 469 23.40 -17.31 2.48
N GLU A 470 22.35 -16.53 2.32
CA GLU A 470 22.13 -15.21 2.91
C GLU A 470 21.71 -15.33 4.38
N ASP A 471 22.14 -14.36 5.21
CA ASP A 471 21.73 -14.24 6.62
C ASP A 471 20.32 -13.61 6.73
N TRP A 472 19.74 -13.60 7.93
CA TRP A 472 18.35 -13.21 8.18
C TRP A 472 18.00 -11.79 7.71
N ASP A 473 18.94 -10.85 7.80
CA ASP A 473 18.75 -9.44 7.44
C ASP A 473 18.70 -9.19 5.93
N ILE A 474 19.25 -10.10 5.14
CA ILE A 474 19.33 -10.02 3.68
C ILE A 474 18.68 -11.21 2.97
N MET A 475 17.92 -12.03 3.70
CA MET A 475 17.28 -13.21 3.13
C MET A 475 16.25 -12.79 2.06
N PRO A 476 16.26 -13.38 0.84
CA PRO A 476 15.42 -12.90 -0.26
C PRO A 476 13.90 -13.13 -0.10
N ALA A 477 13.47 -13.99 0.81
CA ALA A 477 12.05 -14.23 1.07
C ALA A 477 11.40 -13.00 1.72
N SER A 478 10.10 -12.76 1.44
CA SER A 478 9.35 -11.75 2.16
C SER A 478 9.14 -12.13 3.61
N GLU A 479 9.16 -11.15 4.50
CA GLU A 479 8.98 -11.32 5.95
C GLU A 479 7.76 -12.17 6.30
N GLU A 480 6.61 -11.90 5.67
CA GLU A 480 5.37 -12.69 5.76
C GLU A 480 5.60 -14.21 5.57
N GLU A 481 6.38 -14.59 4.54
CA GLU A 481 6.63 -15.99 4.22
C GLU A 481 7.58 -16.66 5.22
N ILE A 482 8.49 -15.88 5.79
CA ILE A 482 9.46 -16.32 6.80
C ILE A 482 8.74 -16.57 8.11
N GLU A 483 7.91 -15.62 8.54
CA GLU A 483 7.08 -15.73 9.74
C GLU A 483 6.13 -16.92 9.62
N ASP A 484 5.51 -17.09 8.45
CA ASP A 484 4.62 -18.22 8.19
C ASP A 484 5.32 -19.58 8.25
N ALA A 485 6.51 -19.68 7.67
CA ALA A 485 7.31 -20.90 7.71
C ALA A 485 7.74 -21.24 9.15
N LYS A 486 8.18 -20.23 9.91
CA LYS A 486 8.54 -20.38 11.34
C LYS A 486 7.34 -20.81 12.18
N ALA A 487 6.17 -20.21 11.94
CA ALA A 487 4.94 -20.56 12.64
C ALA A 487 4.50 -22.01 12.35
N GLU A 488 4.80 -22.55 11.17
CA GLU A 488 4.56 -23.96 10.82
C GLU A 488 5.63 -24.92 11.37
N GLY A 489 6.77 -24.41 11.86
CA GLY A 489 7.84 -25.18 12.51
C GLY A 489 9.02 -25.56 11.61
N ILE A 490 9.31 -24.77 10.57
CA ILE A 490 10.39 -24.98 9.58
C ILE A 490 11.72 -24.37 10.03
#